data_AF-A0A5N3R0R8-F1
#
_entry.id   AF-A0A5N3R0R8-F1
#
_cell.length_a   1.000
_cell.length_b   1.000
_cell.length_c   1.000
_cell.angle_alpha   90.00
_cell.angle_beta   90.00
_cell.angle_gamma   90.00
#
_symmetry.space_group_name_H-M   'P 1'
#
loop_
_entity.id
_entity.type
_entity.pdbx_description
1 polymer ?
#
loop_
_entity_poly.entity_id
_entity_poly.type
_entity_poly.pdbx_seq_one_letter_code
_entity_poly.pdbx_strand_id
1 'polypeptide(L)'
;MKRTLLSVVIANTLLVSTTAFASDRGFAPEDTFFDDALNFGGHVGSSVEYEYKTTTDWAKWGATESTEQTRTHEVVSLFYRNSKWNFSTLYAFKLEDRKKEQTGYSETEDGYIHLLSIDKGFNFGSGWGVGSVYDIEYSRSQIYSTSGTNGLRHTTVEHSFRPYLTYWSNDFGAGFYSNLEYLLNDEDKSEWGKIKEEGYSLLFKPYKRLGNWELGVEFFYQIKENENNGKKVSDFTEKYVEPIVQYSFDDAGTMYVRARIGENETNGIGSNDDYFKDIRKATIGYEQAVGEDWLMKAEYEWAKDTETSNAAQYAGDEKVVEQNTLFLQALYRF
;
A
#
# COMPACT_ATOMS: atom_id res chain seq x y z
N MET A 1 -29.76 -17.12 -0.17
CA MET A 1 -29.67 -17.58 1.24
C MET A 1 -28.29 -17.39 1.85
N LYS A 2 -27.17 -17.83 1.25
CA LYS A 2 -25.83 -17.63 1.83
C LYS A 2 -25.36 -16.16 1.86
N ARG A 3 -25.59 -15.39 0.78
CA ARG A 3 -25.29 -13.95 0.70
C ARG A 3 -26.00 -13.14 1.80
N THR A 4 -27.29 -13.40 2.01
CA THR A 4 -28.11 -12.75 3.04
C THR A 4 -27.60 -13.00 4.47
N LEU A 5 -27.09 -14.20 4.76
CA LEU A 5 -26.58 -14.54 6.09
C LEU A 5 -25.29 -13.76 6.41
N LEU A 6 -24.40 -13.60 5.43
CA LEU A 6 -23.15 -12.85 5.59
C LEU A 6 -23.44 -11.36 5.81
N SER A 7 -24.33 -10.75 5.00
CA SER A 7 -24.77 -9.36 5.16
C SER A 7 -25.41 -9.11 6.54
N VAL A 8 -26.18 -10.07 7.06
CA VAL A 8 -26.78 -10.00 8.40
C VAL A 8 -25.73 -10.05 9.51
N VAL A 9 -24.70 -10.90 9.40
CA VAL A 9 -23.61 -10.97 10.39
C VAL A 9 -22.77 -9.68 10.39
N ILE A 10 -22.50 -9.11 9.22
CA ILE A 10 -21.77 -7.84 9.07
C ILE A 10 -22.58 -6.69 9.68
N ALA A 11 -23.87 -6.58 9.36
CA ALA A 11 -24.75 -5.56 9.93
C ALA A 11 -24.81 -5.65 11.46
N ASN A 12 -24.88 -6.86 12.03
CA ASN A 12 -24.86 -7.05 13.48
C ASN A 12 -23.51 -6.70 14.12
N THR A 13 -22.39 -6.92 13.44
CA THR A 13 -21.05 -6.58 13.96
C THR A 13 -20.83 -5.06 13.99
N LEU A 14 -21.31 -4.34 12.96
CA LEU A 14 -21.28 -2.88 12.91
C LEU A 14 -22.22 -2.20 13.91
N LEU A 15 -23.25 -2.90 14.42
CA LEU A 15 -24.17 -2.38 15.45
C LEU A 15 -23.58 -2.43 16.87
N VAL A 16 -22.58 -3.27 17.14
CA VAL A 16 -21.96 -3.33 18.48
C VAL A 16 -21.08 -2.09 18.74
N SER A 17 -20.66 -1.36 17.70
CA SER A 17 -19.84 -0.15 17.83
C SER A 17 -20.62 1.17 17.83
N THR A 18 -21.95 1.17 17.61
CA THR A 18 -22.74 2.41 17.51
C THR A 18 -23.19 3.00 18.85
N THR A 19 -22.85 2.41 20.00
CA THR A 19 -23.24 2.97 21.31
C THR A 19 -22.39 4.16 21.79
N ALA A 20 -21.56 4.75 20.93
CA ALA A 20 -20.70 5.89 21.29
C ALA A 20 -20.83 7.10 20.34
N PHE A 21 -22.05 7.41 19.88
CA PHE A 21 -22.34 8.74 19.32
C PHE A 21 -23.43 9.44 20.14
N ALA A 22 -23.03 10.49 20.86
CA ALA A 22 -23.95 11.46 21.42
C ALA A 22 -24.54 12.28 20.27
N SER A 23 -25.82 12.09 19.97
CA SER A 23 -26.55 12.92 18.99
C SER A 23 -27.84 13.47 19.61
N ASP A 24 -27.99 14.79 19.62
CA ASP A 24 -29.28 15.50 19.65
C ASP A 24 -29.99 15.46 18.27
N ARG A 25 -29.68 14.46 17.45
CA ARG A 25 -30.42 14.08 16.25
C ARG A 25 -30.61 12.57 16.27
N GLY A 26 -31.54 12.14 17.09
CA GLY A 26 -31.93 10.74 17.19
C GLY A 26 -32.36 10.20 15.82
N PHE A 27 -31.82 9.04 15.46
CA PHE A 27 -32.37 8.22 14.38
C PHE A 27 -33.84 7.93 14.69
N ALA A 28 -34.74 8.36 13.81
CA ALA A 28 -36.13 7.97 13.89
C ALA A 28 -36.24 6.45 13.59
N PRO A 29 -37.06 5.68 14.33
CA PRO A 29 -37.19 4.23 14.14
C PRO A 29 -37.82 3.79 12.81
N GLU A 30 -38.10 4.72 11.91
CA GLU A 30 -38.91 4.52 10.69
C GLU A 30 -38.07 4.62 9.39
N ASP A 31 -36.77 4.94 9.48
CA ASP A 31 -35.92 5.23 8.32
C ASP A 31 -34.84 4.16 8.09
N THR A 32 -34.98 3.44 6.97
CA THR A 32 -33.99 3.00 5.94
C THR A 32 -32.61 2.44 6.31
N PHE A 33 -32.08 2.63 7.52
CA PHE A 33 -30.74 2.20 7.90
C PHE A 33 -30.54 0.69 7.82
N PHE A 34 -31.51 -0.11 8.32
CA PHE A 34 -31.41 -1.58 8.27
C PHE A 34 -31.50 -2.13 6.85
N ASP A 35 -32.44 -1.61 6.04
CA ASP A 35 -32.56 -2.01 4.64
C ASP A 35 -31.32 -1.61 3.84
N ASP A 36 -30.72 -0.46 4.15
CA ASP A 36 -29.48 -0.01 3.53
C ASP A 36 -28.27 -0.81 4.00
N ALA A 37 -28.23 -1.21 5.27
CA ALA A 37 -27.19 -2.08 5.84
C ALA A 37 -27.24 -3.51 5.29
N LEU A 38 -28.34 -3.95 4.69
CA LEU A 38 -28.41 -5.24 4.00
C LEU A 38 -27.84 -5.19 2.56
N ASN A 39 -27.51 -4.00 2.04
CA ASN A 39 -26.99 -3.80 0.68
C ASN A 39 -25.46 -3.76 0.60
N PHE A 40 -24.75 -4.30 1.59
CA PHE A 40 -23.31 -4.50 1.44
C PHE A 40 -23.03 -5.58 0.41
N GLY A 41 -22.37 -5.18 -0.68
CA GLY A 41 -21.64 -6.10 -1.54
C GLY A 41 -20.16 -6.08 -1.18
N GLY A 42 -19.37 -6.96 -1.79
CA GLY A 42 -17.95 -6.99 -1.48
C GLY A 42 -17.24 -8.22 -1.99
N HIS A 43 -16.10 -8.53 -1.35
CA HIS A 43 -15.41 -9.78 -1.57
C HIS A 43 -14.70 -10.30 -0.31
N VAL A 44 -14.50 -11.61 -0.29
CA VAL A 44 -13.61 -12.33 0.62
C VAL A 44 -12.49 -12.93 -0.23
N GLY A 45 -11.24 -12.85 0.20
CA GLY A 45 -10.14 -13.40 -0.58
C GLY A 45 -8.90 -13.73 0.22
N SER A 46 -7.89 -14.18 -0.52
CA SER A 46 -6.54 -14.44 -0.03
C SER A 46 -5.56 -14.13 -1.16
N SER A 47 -4.35 -13.73 -0.79
CA SER A 47 -3.26 -13.48 -1.72
C SER A 47 -1.94 -14.04 -1.20
N VAL A 48 -1.00 -14.27 -2.10
CA VAL A 48 0.38 -14.58 -1.76
C VAL A 48 1.30 -13.70 -2.58
N GLU A 49 2.30 -13.16 -1.92
CA GLU A 49 3.37 -12.37 -2.52
C GLU A 49 4.72 -13.05 -2.22
N TYR A 50 5.57 -13.11 -3.24
CA TYR A 50 6.94 -13.55 -3.14
C TYR A 50 7.85 -12.44 -3.66
N GLU A 51 8.71 -11.94 -2.80
CA GLU A 51 9.72 -10.94 -3.13
C GLU A 51 11.11 -11.58 -3.06
N TYR A 52 11.90 -11.37 -4.11
CA TYR A 52 13.32 -11.67 -4.12
C TYR A 52 14.10 -10.39 -4.39
N LYS A 53 14.99 -10.03 -3.48
CA LYS A 53 15.77 -8.80 -3.53
C LYS A 53 17.25 -9.11 -3.41
N THR A 54 18.05 -8.51 -4.28
CA THR A 54 19.51 -8.50 -4.20
C THR A 54 19.96 -7.07 -3.96
N THR A 55 20.81 -6.88 -2.96
CA THR A 55 21.46 -5.59 -2.68
C THR A 55 22.96 -5.75 -2.83
N THR A 56 23.55 -4.99 -3.74
CA THR A 56 24.99 -4.80 -3.88
C THR A 56 25.37 -3.54 -3.12
N ASP A 57 26.06 -3.71 -2.00
CA ASP A 57 26.48 -2.60 -1.15
C ASP A 57 27.64 -1.80 -1.77
N TRP A 58 27.94 -0.63 -1.20
CA TRP A 58 29.03 0.25 -1.64
C TRP A 58 30.34 -0.54 -1.78
N ALA A 59 31.03 -0.42 -2.92
CA ALA A 59 32.31 -1.08 -3.18
C ALA A 59 33.38 -0.75 -2.12
N LYS A 60 33.43 0.49 -1.64
CA LYS A 60 34.31 0.95 -0.56
C LYS A 60 33.98 0.31 0.79
N TRP A 61 32.79 -0.26 0.94
CA TRP A 61 32.35 -1.04 2.08
C TRP A 61 32.44 -2.56 1.82
N GLY A 62 33.28 -2.97 0.85
CA GLY A 62 33.58 -4.37 0.56
C GLY A 62 32.72 -5.00 -0.53
N ALA A 63 31.84 -4.23 -1.18
CA ALA A 63 30.95 -4.70 -2.26
C ALA A 63 30.14 -5.95 -1.87
N THR A 64 29.74 -6.06 -0.59
CA THR A 64 29.11 -7.29 -0.13
C THR A 64 27.71 -7.39 -0.73
N GLU A 65 27.45 -8.49 -1.42
CA GLU A 65 26.10 -8.81 -1.87
C GLU A 65 25.30 -9.40 -0.71
N SER A 66 24.06 -8.92 -0.55
CA SER A 66 23.06 -9.54 0.30
C SER A 66 21.82 -9.88 -0.49
N THR A 67 21.17 -10.98 -0.12
CA THR A 67 19.92 -11.43 -0.72
C THR A 67 18.84 -11.47 0.35
N GLU A 68 17.64 -11.07 -0.01
CA GLU A 68 16.46 -11.14 0.84
C GLU A 68 15.32 -11.84 0.11
N GLN A 69 14.67 -12.76 0.81
CA GLN A 69 13.47 -13.45 0.36
C GLN A 69 12.36 -13.14 1.35
N THR A 70 11.32 -12.46 0.88
CA THR A 70 10.13 -12.17 1.68
C THR A 70 8.94 -12.90 1.10
N ARG A 71 8.19 -13.58 1.95
CA ARG A 71 6.92 -14.18 1.60
C ARG A 71 5.84 -13.55 2.45
N THR A 72 4.82 -13.01 1.79
CA THR A 72 3.66 -12.43 2.46
C THR A 72 2.42 -13.22 2.06
N HIS A 73 1.77 -13.86 3.04
CA HIS A 73 0.51 -14.58 2.85
C HIS A 73 -0.63 -13.80 3.50
N GLU A 74 -1.46 -13.15 2.68
CA GLU A 74 -2.71 -12.57 3.14
C GLU A 74 -3.74 -13.69 3.34
N VAL A 75 -3.85 -14.15 4.58
CA VAL A 75 -4.73 -15.27 4.95
C VAL A 75 -6.19 -14.91 4.74
N VAL A 76 -6.54 -13.64 4.96
CA VAL A 76 -7.88 -13.13 4.70
C VAL A 76 -7.85 -11.67 4.25
N SER A 77 -8.58 -11.40 3.18
CA SER A 77 -8.96 -10.09 2.67
C SER A 77 -10.48 -9.96 2.76
N LEU A 78 -10.97 -8.93 3.45
CA LEU A 78 -12.40 -8.63 3.57
C LEU A 78 -12.64 -7.23 3.02
N PHE A 79 -13.32 -7.12 1.90
CA PHE A 79 -13.77 -5.84 1.36
C PHE A 79 -15.29 -5.74 1.42
N TYR A 80 -15.79 -4.63 1.95
CA TYR A 80 -17.20 -4.34 2.04
C TYR A 80 -17.49 -2.97 1.43
N ARG A 81 -18.51 -2.88 0.60
CA ARG A 81 -18.97 -1.63 0.00
C ARG A 81 -20.47 -1.47 0.14
N ASN A 82 -20.89 -0.32 0.65
CA ASN A 82 -22.28 0.13 0.62
C ASN A 82 -22.40 1.29 -0.36
N SER A 83 -23.01 1.04 -1.51
CA SER A 83 -23.18 2.04 -2.57
C SER A 83 -24.11 3.18 -2.15
N LYS A 84 -25.13 2.92 -1.32
CA LYS A 84 -26.06 3.94 -0.83
C LYS A 84 -25.40 4.90 0.15
N TRP A 85 -24.53 4.38 1.01
CA TRP A 85 -23.76 5.20 1.95
C TRP A 85 -22.53 5.85 1.32
N ASN A 86 -22.18 5.45 0.09
CA ASN A 86 -20.92 5.79 -0.56
C ASN A 86 -19.74 5.58 0.40
N PHE A 87 -19.70 4.37 0.96
CA PHE A 87 -18.79 3.94 2.00
C PHE A 87 -18.21 2.59 1.62
N SER A 88 -16.91 2.41 1.86
CA SER A 88 -16.29 1.09 1.82
C SER A 88 -15.27 0.92 2.94
N THR A 89 -14.99 -0.34 3.26
CA THR A 89 -13.96 -0.68 4.23
C THR A 89 -13.26 -1.96 3.78
N LEU A 90 -11.97 -2.05 4.08
CA LEU A 90 -11.16 -3.23 3.86
C LEU A 90 -10.49 -3.64 5.16
N TYR A 91 -10.52 -4.92 5.47
CA TYR A 91 -9.67 -5.52 6.49
C TYR A 91 -8.83 -6.63 5.87
N ALA A 92 -7.52 -6.61 6.11
CA ALA A 92 -6.64 -7.69 5.70
C ALA A 92 -5.79 -8.17 6.87
N PHE A 93 -5.54 -9.48 6.92
CA PHE A 93 -4.61 -10.11 7.85
C PHE A 93 -3.57 -10.89 7.07
N LYS A 94 -2.30 -10.52 7.26
CA LYS A 94 -1.16 -11.09 6.55
C LYS A 94 -0.20 -11.76 7.53
N LEU A 95 0.41 -12.84 7.09
CA LEU A 95 1.59 -13.44 7.71
C LEU A 95 2.79 -13.12 6.83
N GLU A 96 3.90 -12.73 7.43
CA GLU A 96 5.11 -12.37 6.70
C GLU A 96 6.31 -13.14 7.27
N ASP A 97 7.06 -13.77 6.37
CA ASP A 97 8.32 -14.44 6.67
C ASP A 97 9.41 -13.85 5.77
N ARG A 98 10.46 -13.27 6.35
CA ARG A 98 11.61 -12.71 5.65
C ARG A 98 12.88 -13.44 6.04
N LYS A 99 13.71 -13.73 5.05
CA LYS A 99 15.05 -14.28 5.23
C LYS A 99 16.08 -13.44 4.49
N LYS A 100 17.06 -12.92 5.21
CA LYS A 100 18.22 -12.18 4.69
C LYS A 100 19.49 -13.00 4.84
N GLU A 101 20.28 -13.07 3.77
CA GLU A 101 21.58 -13.73 3.75
C GLU A 101 22.66 -12.81 3.17
N GLN A 102 23.81 -12.78 3.84
CA GLN A 102 25.03 -12.08 3.46
C GLN A 102 26.23 -12.91 3.93
N THR A 103 27.41 -12.72 3.35
CA THR A 103 28.63 -13.43 3.80
C THR A 103 28.85 -13.25 5.31
N GLY A 104 28.75 -14.34 6.08
CA GLY A 104 28.94 -14.35 7.53
C GLY A 104 27.75 -13.86 8.36
N TYR A 105 26.63 -13.48 7.72
CA TYR A 105 25.43 -12.95 8.39
C TYR A 105 24.15 -13.55 7.80
N SER A 106 23.26 -14.03 8.67
CA SER A 106 21.88 -14.31 8.27
C SER A 106 20.92 -13.78 9.30
N GLU A 107 19.77 -13.33 8.84
CA GLU A 107 18.69 -12.82 9.66
C GLU A 107 17.35 -13.36 9.16
N THR A 108 16.48 -13.77 10.07
CA THR A 108 15.10 -14.13 9.78
C THR A 108 14.17 -13.24 10.58
N GLU A 109 13.05 -12.87 9.98
CA GLU A 109 12.00 -12.10 10.62
C GLU A 109 10.66 -12.71 10.27
N ASP A 110 9.93 -13.16 11.29
CA ASP A 110 8.60 -13.75 11.13
C ASP A 110 7.60 -12.86 11.87
N GLY A 111 6.48 -12.56 11.23
CA GLY A 111 5.52 -11.60 11.76
C GLY A 111 4.12 -11.71 11.18
N TYR A 112 3.26 -10.82 11.66
CA TYR A 112 1.91 -10.66 11.17
C TYR A 112 1.57 -9.18 11.00
N ILE A 113 0.64 -8.91 10.10
CA ILE A 113 0.21 -7.56 9.72
C ILE A 113 -1.33 -7.52 9.73
N HIS A 114 -1.89 -6.50 10.37
CA HIS A 114 -3.30 -6.12 10.27
C HIS A 114 -3.41 -4.82 9.49
N LEU A 115 -4.22 -4.81 8.43
CA LEU A 115 -4.57 -3.60 7.69
C LEU A 115 -6.07 -3.34 7.86
N LEU A 116 -6.44 -2.12 8.23
CA LEU A 116 -7.81 -1.63 8.19
C LEU A 116 -7.85 -0.34 7.37
N SER A 117 -8.73 -0.30 6.37
CA SER A 117 -8.99 0.86 5.52
C SER A 117 -10.47 1.23 5.59
N ILE A 118 -10.74 2.53 5.65
CA ILE A 118 -12.09 3.09 5.63
C ILE A 118 -12.12 4.22 4.59
N ASP A 119 -13.00 4.10 3.60
CA ASP A 119 -13.25 5.12 2.58
C ASP A 119 -14.68 5.64 2.69
N LYS A 120 -14.80 6.96 2.82
CA LYS A 120 -16.07 7.67 2.74
C LYS A 120 -16.02 8.70 1.62
N GLY A 121 -16.83 8.48 0.58
CA GLY A 121 -17.00 9.39 -0.53
C GLY A 121 -18.29 10.21 -0.48
N PHE A 122 -18.33 11.26 -1.29
CA PHE A 122 -19.48 12.13 -1.56
C PHE A 122 -19.45 12.57 -3.03
N ASN A 123 -20.53 12.29 -3.76
CA ASN A 123 -20.70 12.76 -5.14
C ASN A 123 -21.61 13.98 -5.14
N PHE A 124 -21.15 15.08 -5.71
CA PHE A 124 -21.92 16.34 -5.76
C PHE A 124 -22.37 16.73 -7.17
N GLY A 125 -22.24 15.81 -8.14
CA GLY A 125 -22.82 15.93 -9.48
C GLY A 125 -21.82 16.32 -10.57
N SER A 126 -22.28 16.31 -11.82
CA SER A 126 -21.47 16.71 -13.00
C SER A 126 -20.12 16.00 -13.13
N GLY A 127 -20.05 14.73 -12.72
CA GLY A 127 -18.82 13.93 -12.78
C GLY A 127 -17.85 14.13 -11.62
N TRP A 128 -18.13 15.04 -10.67
CA TRP A 128 -17.27 15.32 -9.54
C TRP A 128 -17.60 14.48 -8.30
N GLY A 129 -16.56 14.04 -7.62
CA GLY A 129 -16.62 13.34 -6.33
C GLY A 129 -15.47 13.76 -5.42
N VAL A 130 -15.73 13.80 -4.11
CA VAL A 130 -14.75 14.09 -3.05
C VAL A 130 -14.89 13.04 -1.96
N GLY A 131 -13.85 12.77 -1.21
CA GLY A 131 -13.95 11.89 -0.05
C GLY A 131 -12.68 11.87 0.77
N SER A 132 -12.62 10.91 1.69
CA SER A 132 -11.44 10.67 2.49
C SER A 132 -11.26 9.19 2.73
N VAL A 133 -10.02 8.73 2.67
CA VAL A 133 -9.61 7.40 3.11
C VAL A 133 -8.79 7.53 4.39
N TYR A 134 -9.01 6.63 5.34
CA TYR A 134 -8.14 6.44 6.49
C TYR A 134 -7.70 4.99 6.56
N ASP A 135 -6.39 4.79 6.58
CA ASP A 135 -5.76 3.49 6.75
C ASP A 135 -4.99 3.44 8.06
N ILE A 136 -5.00 2.27 8.67
CA ILE A 136 -4.09 1.88 9.74
C ILE A 136 -3.52 0.50 9.42
N GLU A 137 -2.20 0.41 9.37
CA GLU A 137 -1.48 -0.87 9.27
C GLU A 137 -0.67 -1.08 10.55
N TYR A 138 -0.91 -2.21 11.21
CA TYR A 138 -0.19 -2.63 12.41
C TYR A 138 0.59 -3.90 12.07
N SER A 139 1.91 -3.88 12.27
CA SER A 139 2.75 -5.06 12.13
C SER A 139 3.41 -5.42 13.46
N ARG A 140 3.65 -6.71 13.65
CA ARG A 140 4.49 -7.21 14.73
C ARG A 140 5.25 -8.43 14.27
N SER A 141 6.55 -8.43 14.55
CA SER A 141 7.47 -9.50 14.14
C SER A 141 8.52 -9.80 15.22
N GLN A 142 9.27 -10.87 14.97
CA GLN A 142 10.42 -11.27 15.78
C GLN A 142 11.63 -11.54 14.89
N ILE A 143 12.76 -10.93 15.25
CA ILE A 143 14.02 -11.04 14.50
C ILE A 143 14.97 -12.01 15.19
N TYR A 144 15.59 -12.88 14.39
CA TYR A 144 16.64 -13.81 14.78
C TYR A 144 17.84 -13.64 13.86
N SER A 145 19.07 -13.61 14.39
CA SER A 145 20.26 -13.44 13.57
C SER A 145 21.44 -14.29 14.04
N THR A 146 22.38 -14.57 13.13
CA THR A 146 23.66 -15.22 13.48
C THR A 146 24.60 -14.33 14.30
N SER A 147 24.32 -13.02 14.39
CA SER A 147 25.08 -12.08 15.22
C SER A 147 24.68 -12.11 16.70
N GLY A 148 23.72 -12.96 17.09
CA GLY A 148 23.32 -13.17 18.48
C GLY A 148 21.94 -12.59 18.84
N THR A 149 21.24 -11.96 17.90
CA THR A 149 19.85 -11.51 18.10
C THR A 149 18.94 -12.73 18.17
N ASN A 150 18.16 -12.85 19.24
CA ASN A 150 17.26 -13.99 19.45
C ASN A 150 15.88 -13.52 19.92
N GLY A 151 14.94 -13.40 18.99
CA GLY A 151 13.56 -13.03 19.27
C GLY A 151 13.37 -11.55 19.59
N LEU A 152 14.19 -10.67 19.01
CA LEU A 152 14.04 -9.22 19.16
C LEU A 152 12.69 -8.80 18.58
N ARG A 153 11.89 -8.12 19.39
CA ARG A 153 10.55 -7.70 18.97
C ARG A 153 10.63 -6.43 18.17
N HIS A 154 9.90 -6.44 17.07
CA HIS A 154 9.73 -5.32 16.19
C HIS A 154 8.22 -5.07 16.01
N THR A 155 7.80 -3.81 16.12
CA THR A 155 6.39 -3.41 16.01
C THR A 155 6.32 -2.10 15.24
N THR A 156 5.42 -2.04 14.27
CA THR A 156 5.20 -0.86 13.42
C THR A 156 3.73 -0.51 13.43
N VAL A 157 3.43 0.79 13.51
CA VAL A 157 2.08 1.32 13.31
C VAL A 157 2.14 2.43 12.28
N GLU A 158 1.51 2.22 11.15
CA GLU A 158 1.40 3.20 10.08
C GLU A 158 -0.04 3.71 9.98
N HIS A 159 -0.18 5.04 9.95
CA HIS A 159 -1.43 5.75 9.74
C HIS A 159 -1.33 6.55 8.45
N SER A 160 -2.30 6.38 7.56
CA SER A 160 -2.42 7.22 6.35
C SER A 160 -3.81 7.83 6.28
N PHE A 161 -3.88 9.16 6.17
CA PHE A 161 -5.13 9.89 5.96
C PHE A 161 -5.09 10.63 4.62
N ARG A 162 -6.02 10.28 3.73
CA ARG A 162 -6.01 10.72 2.33
C ARG A 162 -7.34 11.36 1.91
N PRO A 163 -7.50 12.69 2.02
CA PRO A 163 -8.60 13.38 1.34
C PRO A 163 -8.37 13.35 -0.17
N TYR A 164 -9.40 12.98 -0.93
CA TYR A 164 -9.32 12.82 -2.37
C TYR A 164 -10.39 13.64 -3.12
N LEU A 165 -10.06 13.95 -4.37
CA LEU A 165 -10.92 14.60 -5.35
C LEU A 165 -10.83 13.83 -6.67
N THR A 166 -11.99 13.57 -7.26
CA THR A 166 -12.13 12.86 -8.53
C THR A 166 -13.02 13.64 -9.48
N TYR A 167 -12.72 13.52 -10.78
CA TYR A 167 -13.58 14.01 -11.85
C TYR A 167 -13.64 13.00 -12.98
N TRP A 168 -14.82 12.79 -13.56
CA TRP A 168 -15.01 11.97 -14.74
C TRP A 168 -16.00 12.61 -15.72
N SER A 169 -15.61 12.71 -16.99
CA SER A 169 -16.48 13.16 -18.08
C SER A 169 -16.84 11.99 -19.00
N ASN A 170 -18.15 11.70 -19.09
CA ASN A 170 -18.66 10.72 -20.04
C ASN A 170 -18.46 11.14 -21.50
N ASP A 171 -18.56 12.44 -21.81
CA ASP A 171 -18.44 12.97 -23.17
C ASP A 171 -17.01 12.79 -23.73
N PHE A 172 -16.01 12.96 -22.87
CA PHE A 172 -14.60 12.83 -23.26
C PHE A 172 -14.01 11.45 -22.97
N GLY A 173 -14.74 10.60 -22.23
CA GLY A 173 -14.24 9.33 -21.71
C GLY A 173 -12.97 9.51 -20.87
N ALA A 174 -12.86 10.61 -20.13
CA ALA A 174 -11.63 11.01 -19.47
C ALA A 174 -11.91 11.66 -18.11
N GLY A 175 -10.93 11.58 -17.22
CA GLY A 175 -11.03 12.08 -15.87
C GLY A 175 -9.69 12.13 -15.15
N PHE A 176 -9.74 12.36 -13.86
CA PHE A 176 -8.57 12.24 -12.99
C PHE A 176 -8.97 11.79 -11.59
N TYR A 177 -8.01 11.16 -10.93
CA TYR A 177 -7.99 10.97 -9.48
C TYR A 177 -6.89 11.85 -8.89
N SER A 178 -7.14 12.44 -7.73
CA SER A 178 -6.13 13.18 -6.98
C SER A 178 -6.35 13.04 -5.50
N ASN A 179 -5.28 13.02 -4.71
CA ASN A 179 -5.37 13.08 -3.27
C ASN A 179 -4.17 13.81 -2.67
N LEU A 180 -4.38 14.29 -1.45
CA LEU A 180 -3.29 14.57 -0.51
C LEU A 180 -3.19 13.39 0.45
N GLU A 181 -2.08 13.28 1.14
CA GLU A 181 -1.87 12.30 2.20
C GLU A 181 -1.16 12.97 3.37
N TYR A 182 -1.58 12.61 4.58
CA TYR A 182 -0.74 12.67 5.77
C TYR A 182 -0.37 11.24 6.15
N LEU A 183 0.93 10.98 6.28
CA LEU A 183 1.49 9.69 6.63
C LEU A 183 2.25 9.81 7.96
N LEU A 184 1.96 8.91 8.89
CA LEU A 184 2.67 8.78 10.15
C LEU A 184 3.01 7.30 10.35
N ASN A 185 4.30 6.99 10.46
CA ASN A 185 4.81 5.66 10.74
C ASN A 185 5.61 5.70 12.05
N ASP A 186 5.25 4.84 13.00
CA ASP A 186 5.92 4.74 14.31
C ASP A 186 6.42 3.29 14.49
N GLU A 187 7.74 3.13 14.59
CA GLU A 187 8.45 1.86 14.60
C GLU A 187 9.21 1.70 15.94
N ASP A 188 8.94 0.61 16.67
CA ASP A 188 9.65 0.24 17.90
C ASP A 188 10.40 -1.08 17.67
N LYS A 189 11.74 -1.00 17.57
CA LYS A 189 12.65 -2.14 17.40
C LYS A 189 13.26 -2.59 18.73
N SER A 190 12.57 -2.34 19.85
CA SER A 190 13.03 -2.70 21.19
C SER A 190 14.43 -2.16 21.48
N GLU A 191 15.42 -3.05 21.65
CA GLU A 191 16.81 -2.69 21.97
C GLU A 191 17.51 -1.91 20.84
N TRP A 192 17.02 -1.99 19.60
CA TRP A 192 17.54 -1.22 18.47
C TRP A 192 16.95 0.20 18.37
N GLY A 193 16.06 0.57 19.30
CA GLY A 193 15.51 1.91 19.41
C GLY A 193 14.23 2.11 18.63
N LYS A 194 13.87 3.39 18.44
CA LYS A 194 12.62 3.82 17.80
C LYS A 194 12.90 4.67 16.58
N ILE A 195 12.12 4.45 15.53
CA ILE A 195 12.12 5.27 14.33
C ILE A 195 10.71 5.81 14.15
N LYS A 196 10.60 7.10 13.86
CA LYS A 196 9.33 7.73 13.52
C LYS A 196 9.51 8.43 12.18
N GLU A 197 8.58 8.21 11.27
CA GLU A 197 8.55 8.89 9.98
C GLU A 197 7.21 9.64 9.87
N GLU A 198 7.26 10.91 9.48
CA GLU A 198 6.07 11.75 9.38
C GLU A 198 6.15 12.59 8.12
N GLY A 199 5.09 12.60 7.30
CA GLY A 199 5.17 13.23 6.00
C GLY A 199 3.84 13.54 5.35
N TYR A 200 3.94 14.21 4.20
CA TYR A 200 2.83 14.54 3.35
C TYR A 200 3.13 14.11 1.92
N SER A 201 2.11 13.62 1.21
CA SER A 201 2.22 13.34 -0.21
C SER A 201 1.07 13.95 -1.01
N LEU A 202 1.31 14.13 -2.31
CA LEU A 202 0.32 14.51 -3.30
C LEU A 202 0.41 13.53 -4.47
N LEU A 203 -0.75 13.06 -4.91
CA LEU A 203 -0.90 12.23 -6.09
C LEU A 203 -1.89 12.88 -7.04
N PHE A 204 -1.53 12.96 -8.33
CA PHE A 204 -2.42 13.37 -9.41
C PHE A 204 -2.34 12.37 -10.55
N LYS A 205 -3.49 11.83 -10.97
CA LYS A 205 -3.58 10.74 -11.94
C LYS A 205 -4.67 11.01 -12.97
N PRO A 206 -4.36 11.73 -14.06
CA PRO A 206 -5.25 11.80 -15.21
C PRO A 206 -5.32 10.44 -15.92
N TYR A 207 -6.52 10.10 -16.39
CA TYR A 207 -6.75 8.87 -17.14
C TYR A 207 -7.85 9.03 -18.19
N LYS A 208 -7.82 8.17 -19.20
CA LYS A 208 -8.74 8.17 -20.34
C LYS A 208 -9.05 6.75 -20.80
N ARG A 209 -10.32 6.51 -21.15
CA ARG A 209 -10.81 5.26 -21.73
C ARG A 209 -11.15 5.45 -23.20
N LEU A 210 -10.69 4.52 -24.03
CA LEU A 210 -10.84 4.50 -25.48
C LEU A 210 -11.17 3.08 -25.95
N GLY A 211 -12.47 2.76 -26.02
CA GLY A 211 -12.92 1.39 -26.25
C GLY A 211 -12.39 0.47 -25.14
N ASN A 212 -11.66 -0.57 -25.52
CA ASN A 212 -11.07 -1.54 -24.59
C ASN A 212 -9.77 -1.07 -23.91
N TRP A 213 -9.25 0.11 -24.27
CA TRP A 213 -8.03 0.67 -23.71
C TRP A 213 -8.33 1.65 -22.56
N GLU A 214 -7.54 1.58 -21.51
CA GLU A 214 -7.41 2.64 -20.50
C GLU A 214 -5.95 3.10 -20.45
N LEU A 215 -5.74 4.42 -20.52
CA LEU A 215 -4.43 5.06 -20.46
C LEU A 215 -4.44 6.06 -19.31
N GLY A 216 -3.39 6.04 -18.48
CA GLY A 216 -3.22 7.01 -17.41
C GLY A 216 -1.75 7.30 -17.15
N VAL A 217 -1.50 8.37 -16.41
CA VAL A 217 -0.17 8.69 -15.88
C VAL A 217 -0.35 9.14 -14.45
N GLU A 218 0.38 8.54 -13.52
CA GLU A 218 0.40 8.95 -12.13
C GLU A 218 1.60 9.85 -11.87
N PHE A 219 1.35 11.00 -11.25
CA PHE A 219 2.36 11.94 -10.77
C PHE A 219 2.31 11.94 -9.25
N PHE A 220 3.45 11.75 -8.62
CA PHE A 220 3.56 11.67 -7.16
C PHE A 220 4.69 12.56 -6.65
N TYR A 221 4.45 13.17 -5.49
CA TYR A 221 5.44 13.93 -4.74
C TYR A 221 5.22 13.72 -3.24
N GLN A 222 6.28 13.43 -2.51
CA GLN A 222 6.26 13.24 -1.06
C GLN A 222 7.39 14.01 -0.40
N ILE A 223 7.08 14.54 0.79
CA ILE A 223 8.05 15.04 1.76
C ILE A 223 7.85 14.29 3.07
N LYS A 224 8.93 13.91 3.73
CA LYS A 224 8.90 13.14 4.97
C LYS A 224 10.05 13.56 5.88
N GLU A 225 9.81 13.63 7.17
CA GLU A 225 10.82 13.81 8.20
C GLU A 225 11.08 12.47 8.87
N ASN A 226 12.35 12.15 9.12
CA ASN A 226 12.73 10.93 9.84
C ASN A 226 13.31 11.32 11.20
N GLU A 227 12.78 10.71 12.25
CA GLU A 227 13.28 10.79 13.60
C GLU A 227 13.83 9.45 14.07
N ASN A 228 14.93 9.49 14.81
CA ASN A 228 15.51 8.33 15.47
C ASN A 228 15.63 8.64 16.98
N ASN A 229 14.98 7.84 17.81
CA ASN A 229 14.91 8.00 19.26
C ASN A 229 14.48 9.41 19.71
N GLY A 230 13.46 9.98 19.04
CA GLY A 230 12.88 11.29 19.34
C GLY A 230 13.73 12.48 18.88
N LYS A 231 14.71 12.27 18.00
CA LYS A 231 15.49 13.33 17.37
C LYS A 231 15.36 13.24 15.86
N LYS A 232 15.03 14.35 15.22
CA LYS A 232 15.08 14.47 13.76
C LYS A 232 16.50 14.21 13.25
N VAL A 233 16.64 13.27 12.31
CA VAL A 233 17.93 12.83 11.75
C VAL A 233 18.05 13.07 10.26
N SER A 234 16.94 13.15 9.52
CA SER A 234 16.97 13.48 8.10
C SER A 234 15.66 14.03 7.57
N ASP A 235 15.76 14.72 6.44
CA ASP A 235 14.65 15.10 5.58
C ASP A 235 14.66 14.21 4.33
N PHE A 236 13.49 13.71 3.94
CA PHE A 236 13.31 12.85 2.78
C PHE A 236 12.34 13.49 1.79
N THR A 237 12.67 13.41 0.49
CA THR A 237 11.75 13.79 -0.59
C THR A 237 11.73 12.73 -1.66
N GLU A 238 10.56 12.43 -2.22
CA GLU A 238 10.42 11.51 -3.35
C GLU A 238 9.50 12.10 -4.41
N LYS A 239 9.81 11.85 -5.67
CA LYS A 239 8.89 12.11 -6.77
C LYS A 239 8.99 11.03 -7.83
N TYR A 240 7.86 10.73 -8.47
CA TYR A 240 7.85 9.83 -9.61
C TYR A 240 6.77 10.15 -10.63
N VAL A 241 6.97 9.62 -11.82
CA VAL A 241 5.97 9.54 -12.90
C VAL A 241 5.79 8.07 -13.26
N GLU A 242 4.53 7.63 -13.33
CA GLU A 242 4.18 6.26 -13.67
C GLU A 242 3.06 6.20 -14.75
N PRO A 243 3.41 6.11 -16.04
CA PRO A 243 2.46 5.72 -17.07
C PRO A 243 1.86 4.33 -16.82
N ILE A 244 0.57 4.21 -17.09
CA ILE A 244 -0.23 2.99 -16.96
C ILE A 244 -1.01 2.78 -18.25
N VAL A 245 -0.93 1.56 -18.80
CA VAL A 245 -1.69 1.14 -19.98
C VAL A 245 -2.43 -0.14 -19.63
N GLN A 246 -3.73 -0.15 -19.87
CA GLN A 246 -4.58 -1.32 -19.65
C GLN A 246 -5.37 -1.65 -20.92
N TYR A 247 -5.59 -2.94 -21.14
CA TYR A 247 -6.42 -3.46 -22.22
C TYR A 247 -7.36 -4.55 -21.69
N SER A 248 -8.66 -4.38 -21.91
CA SER A 248 -9.68 -5.36 -21.57
C SER A 248 -10.06 -6.18 -22.80
N PHE A 249 -9.91 -7.49 -22.74
CA PHE A 249 -10.27 -8.38 -23.84
C PHE A 249 -11.79 -8.58 -23.89
N ASP A 250 -12.38 -8.67 -25.09
CA ASP A 250 -13.85 -8.72 -25.28
C ASP A 250 -14.54 -9.84 -24.48
N ASP A 251 -13.91 -11.03 -24.43
CA ASP A 251 -14.46 -12.23 -23.76
C ASP A 251 -13.53 -12.77 -22.64
N ALA A 252 -12.62 -11.95 -22.11
CA ALA A 252 -11.66 -12.39 -21.10
C ALA A 252 -11.36 -11.31 -20.05
N GLY A 253 -10.16 -11.35 -19.47
CA GLY A 253 -9.73 -10.44 -18.43
C GLY A 253 -9.19 -9.10 -18.94
N THR A 254 -8.49 -8.41 -18.05
CA THR A 254 -7.78 -7.16 -18.31
C THR A 254 -6.30 -7.39 -18.08
N MET A 255 -5.47 -7.06 -19.08
CA MET A 255 -4.03 -6.97 -18.94
C MET A 255 -3.64 -5.52 -18.71
N TYR A 256 -2.64 -5.27 -17.87
CA TYR A 256 -2.10 -3.94 -17.65
C TYR A 256 -0.59 -3.96 -17.49
N VAL A 257 0.02 -2.82 -17.82
CA VAL A 257 1.44 -2.53 -17.58
C VAL A 257 1.59 -1.17 -16.91
N ARG A 258 2.54 -1.07 -16.00
CA ARG A 258 2.94 0.17 -15.32
C ARG A 258 4.45 0.31 -15.40
N ALA A 259 4.94 1.53 -15.62
CA ALA A 259 6.38 1.78 -15.63
C ALA A 259 6.68 3.03 -14.82
N ARG A 260 7.41 2.90 -13.72
CA ARG A 260 7.76 4.00 -12.82
C ARG A 260 9.16 4.50 -13.10
N ILE A 261 9.28 5.82 -13.19
CA ILE A 261 10.56 6.53 -13.19
C ILE A 261 10.47 7.56 -12.07
N GLY A 262 11.34 7.43 -11.07
CA GLY A 262 11.35 8.32 -9.92
C GLY A 262 12.75 8.59 -9.42
N GLU A 263 12.82 9.53 -8.50
CA GLU A 263 14.00 9.85 -7.73
C GLU A 263 13.61 10.21 -6.30
N ASN A 264 14.46 9.88 -5.34
CA ASN A 264 14.33 10.34 -3.97
C ASN A 264 15.66 10.81 -3.38
N GLU A 265 15.57 11.69 -2.40
CA GLU A 265 16.71 12.32 -1.72
C GLU A 265 16.50 12.20 -0.22
N THR A 266 17.55 11.81 0.50
CA THR A 266 17.61 11.84 1.96
C THR A 266 18.73 12.76 2.38
N ASN A 267 18.39 13.89 3.00
CA ASN A 267 19.33 14.89 3.46
C ASN A 267 19.60 14.71 4.96
N GLY A 268 20.86 14.49 5.33
CA GLY A 268 21.26 14.24 6.70
C GLY A 268 21.20 15.51 7.56
N ILE A 269 20.64 15.41 8.78
CA ILE A 269 20.62 16.51 9.74
C ILE A 269 21.70 16.24 10.80
N GLY A 270 22.74 17.05 10.78
CA GLY A 270 23.90 16.93 11.69
C GLY A 270 24.99 15.99 11.19
N SER A 271 24.72 15.17 10.17
CA SER A 271 25.71 14.61 9.26
C SER A 271 25.80 15.48 8.00
N ASN A 272 26.94 15.49 7.32
CA ASN A 272 27.05 16.05 5.96
C ASN A 272 26.81 14.95 4.91
N ASP A 273 26.02 13.94 5.26
CA ASP A 273 25.83 12.71 4.50
C ASP A 273 24.40 12.72 3.93
N ASP A 274 24.31 12.97 2.64
CA ASP A 274 23.10 12.95 1.83
C ASP A 274 23.13 11.74 0.88
N TYR A 275 21.95 11.21 0.58
CA TYR A 275 21.76 10.04 -0.27
C TYR A 275 20.77 10.38 -1.39
N PHE A 276 21.12 10.01 -2.62
CA PHE A 276 20.33 10.29 -3.83
C PHE A 276 20.04 8.98 -4.53
N LYS A 277 18.77 8.69 -4.79
CA LYS A 277 18.32 7.43 -5.37
C LYS A 277 17.57 7.65 -6.67
N ASP A 278 17.99 6.94 -7.70
CA ASP A 278 17.23 6.72 -8.92
C ASP A 278 16.36 5.47 -8.78
N ILE A 279 15.06 5.57 -9.09
CA ILE A 279 14.08 4.48 -8.98
C ILE A 279 13.56 4.12 -10.36
N ARG A 280 13.59 2.84 -10.73
CA ARG A 280 12.96 2.32 -11.95
C ARG A 280 12.14 1.09 -11.62
N LYS A 281 10.87 1.08 -11.99
CA LYS A 281 9.99 -0.10 -11.82
C LYS A 281 9.22 -0.41 -13.09
N ALA A 282 8.95 -1.68 -13.32
CA ALA A 282 8.10 -2.16 -14.39
C ALA A 282 7.21 -3.29 -13.89
N THR A 283 5.90 -3.08 -14.00
CA THR A 283 4.89 -4.04 -13.55
C THR A 283 4.07 -4.51 -14.73
N ILE A 284 3.80 -5.81 -14.80
CA ILE A 284 2.83 -6.43 -15.70
C ILE A 284 1.84 -7.23 -14.87
N GLY A 285 0.55 -7.12 -15.17
CA GLY A 285 -0.45 -7.93 -14.50
C GLY A 285 -1.62 -8.27 -15.39
N TYR A 286 -2.36 -9.28 -14.93
CA TYR A 286 -3.56 -9.78 -15.57
C TYR A 286 -4.59 -10.11 -14.50
N GLU A 287 -5.82 -9.65 -14.71
CA GLU A 287 -6.96 -9.91 -13.83
C GLU A 287 -8.12 -10.46 -14.65
N GLN A 288 -8.77 -11.52 -14.17
CA GLN A 288 -9.89 -12.14 -14.88
C GLN A 288 -10.97 -12.65 -13.92
N ALA A 289 -12.23 -12.36 -14.25
CA ALA A 289 -13.36 -13.00 -13.62
C ALA A 289 -13.47 -14.47 -14.06
N VAL A 290 -13.60 -15.38 -13.10
CA VAL A 290 -13.75 -16.82 -13.33
C VAL A 290 -15.15 -17.25 -12.90
N GLY A 291 -16.02 -17.47 -13.88
CA GLY A 291 -17.46 -17.63 -13.62
C GLY A 291 -18.09 -16.33 -13.09
N GLU A 292 -19.16 -16.46 -12.30
CA GLU A 292 -19.91 -15.30 -11.80
C GLU A 292 -19.30 -14.68 -10.54
N ASP A 293 -18.68 -15.49 -9.68
CA ASP A 293 -18.33 -15.04 -8.33
C ASP A 293 -16.82 -14.81 -8.12
N TRP A 294 -15.94 -15.47 -8.86
CA TRP A 294 -14.50 -15.38 -8.61
C TRP A 294 -13.80 -14.31 -9.45
N LEU A 295 -12.81 -13.64 -8.87
CA LEU A 295 -11.86 -12.77 -9.54
C LEU A 295 -10.45 -13.25 -9.20
N MET A 296 -9.65 -13.51 -10.23
CA MET A 296 -8.27 -13.98 -10.08
C MET A 296 -7.33 -12.91 -10.64
N LYS A 297 -6.23 -12.64 -9.95
CA LYS A 297 -5.23 -11.65 -10.33
C LYS A 297 -3.83 -12.23 -10.19
N ALA A 298 -2.97 -11.96 -11.16
CA ALA A 298 -1.55 -12.22 -11.10
C ALA A 298 -0.77 -10.97 -11.54
N GLU A 299 0.28 -10.62 -10.81
CA GLU A 299 1.12 -9.46 -11.09
C GLU A 299 2.60 -9.84 -10.89
N TYR A 300 3.45 -9.34 -11.78
CA TYR A 300 4.90 -9.41 -11.67
C TYR A 300 5.47 -8.00 -11.76
N GLU A 301 6.32 -7.64 -10.81
CA GLU A 301 7.04 -6.37 -10.78
C GLU A 301 8.55 -6.62 -10.75
N TRP A 302 9.27 -5.90 -11.60
CA TRP A 302 10.70 -5.71 -11.50
C TRP A 302 10.99 -4.28 -11.03
N ALA A 303 11.90 -4.14 -10.07
CA ALA A 303 12.37 -2.86 -9.59
C ALA A 303 13.89 -2.81 -9.51
N LYS A 304 14.45 -1.64 -9.81
CA LYS A 304 15.87 -1.34 -9.65
C LYS A 304 16.05 0.06 -9.12
N ASP A 305 16.75 0.13 -7.99
CA ASP A 305 17.13 1.38 -7.34
C ASP A 305 18.65 1.51 -7.33
N THR A 306 19.15 2.66 -7.73
CA THR A 306 20.58 3.00 -7.65
C THR A 306 20.75 4.19 -6.73
N GLU A 307 21.50 4.03 -5.65
CA GLU A 307 21.77 5.05 -4.63
C GLU A 307 23.22 5.54 -4.76
N THR A 308 23.39 6.85 -4.72
CA THR A 308 24.68 7.55 -4.63
C THR A 308 24.70 8.43 -3.38
N SER A 309 25.88 8.85 -2.92
CA SER A 309 26.01 9.70 -1.74
C SER A 309 27.13 10.72 -1.88
N ASN A 310 26.97 11.88 -1.24
CA ASN A 310 28.03 12.88 -1.08
C ASN A 310 28.95 12.60 0.13
N ALA A 311 28.63 11.59 0.95
CA ALA A 311 29.44 11.19 2.09
C ALA A 311 30.84 10.76 1.61
N ALA A 312 31.89 11.26 2.25
CA ALA A 312 33.27 11.03 1.80
C ALA A 312 33.63 9.54 1.70
N GLN A 313 33.07 8.70 2.59
CA GLN A 313 33.29 7.25 2.55
C GLN A 313 32.63 6.53 1.36
N TYR A 314 31.63 7.15 0.71
CA TYR A 314 30.85 6.57 -0.39
C TYR A 314 30.96 7.36 -1.70
N ALA A 315 31.66 8.50 -1.69
CA ALA A 315 31.74 9.39 -2.85
C ALA A 315 32.28 8.68 -4.10
N GLY A 316 31.51 8.72 -5.20
CA GLY A 316 31.84 8.07 -6.48
C GLY A 316 31.61 6.56 -6.52
N ASP A 317 30.92 6.01 -5.51
CA ASP A 317 30.48 4.63 -5.41
C ASP A 317 28.95 4.57 -5.56
N GLU A 318 28.40 3.37 -5.75
CA GLU A 318 26.97 3.13 -5.92
C GLU A 318 26.52 1.94 -5.07
N LYS A 319 25.34 2.07 -4.47
CA LYS A 319 24.60 0.95 -3.90
C LYS A 319 23.43 0.63 -4.82
N VAL A 320 23.27 -0.64 -5.20
CA VAL A 320 22.23 -1.07 -6.15
C VAL A 320 21.32 -2.09 -5.48
N VAL A 321 20.02 -1.86 -5.58
CA VAL A 321 18.99 -2.81 -5.15
C VAL A 321 18.23 -3.25 -6.39
N GLU A 322 18.18 -4.56 -6.63
CA GLU A 322 17.33 -5.17 -7.67
C GLU A 322 16.32 -6.10 -7.02
N GLN A 323 15.06 -5.97 -7.40
CA GLN A 323 13.96 -6.68 -6.77
C GLN A 323 13.00 -7.24 -7.82
N ASN A 324 12.50 -8.45 -7.55
CA ASN A 324 11.46 -9.10 -8.32
C ASN A 324 10.34 -9.52 -7.37
N THR A 325 9.12 -9.10 -7.66
CA THR A 325 7.94 -9.39 -6.85
C THR A 325 6.90 -10.12 -7.70
N LEU A 326 6.40 -11.25 -7.21
CA LEU A 326 5.29 -12.00 -7.78
C LEU A 326 4.11 -11.97 -6.81
N PHE A 327 2.96 -11.49 -7.27
CA PHE A 327 1.73 -11.41 -6.51
C PHE A 327 0.61 -12.21 -7.16
N LEU A 328 -0.09 -13.03 -6.39
CA LEU A 328 -1.24 -13.83 -6.83
C LEU A 328 -2.41 -13.63 -5.86
N GLN A 329 -3.62 -13.42 -6.37
CA GLN A 329 -4.80 -13.19 -5.54
C GLN A 329 -6.04 -13.90 -6.11
N ALA A 330 -6.87 -14.40 -5.20
CA ALA A 330 -8.18 -14.98 -5.49
C ALA A 330 -9.25 -14.35 -4.60
N LEU A 331 -10.28 -13.77 -5.20
CA LEU A 331 -11.38 -13.09 -4.51
C LEU A 331 -12.72 -13.73 -4.87
N TYR A 332 -13.55 -13.98 -3.86
CA TYR A 332 -14.94 -14.43 -3.99
C TYR A 332 -15.89 -13.25 -3.71
N ARG A 333 -16.68 -12.86 -4.71
CA ARG A 333 -17.62 -11.72 -4.65
C ARG A 333 -18.98 -12.15 -4.08
N PHE A 334 -19.64 -11.27 -3.31
CA PHE A 334 -20.98 -11.52 -2.75
C PHE A 334 -21.93 -10.33 -2.83
#